data_AF-A0A3N5WWG1-F1
#
_entry.id   AF-A0A3N5WWG1-F1
#
_cell.length_a   1.000
_cell.length_b   1.000
_cell.length_c   1.000
_cell.angle_alpha   90.00
_cell.angle_beta   90.00
_cell.angle_gamma   90.00
#
_symmetry.space_group_name_H-M   'P 1'
#
loop_
_entity.id
_entity.type
_entity.pdbx_description
1 polymer ?
#
loop_
_entity_poly.entity_id
_entity_poly.type
_entity_poly.pdbx_seq_one_letter_code
_entity_poly.pdbx_strand_id
1 'polypeptide(L)'
;MGRISAAAEQEIKTLLVNWWTAVNTQLAAVTGASVQIGEAPVDVLFGSEIGQRLVRIADVAESIAAAESKQEALPWSDKRAAQILADCEAVEAWLNQGPFSTKTPEAFWTSPVGFMILRAKVWANQDQLITLSAAAEISGMSLSVLSQRMTRGQLPGYRDPAVKNPKHGRRVRLSDLHTLIQTNTDRIPFPTTTYLMPQPDRTPAPTSPRTT
;
A
#
# COMPACT_ATOMS: atom_id res chain seq x y z
N MET A 1 22.99 -4.85 16.36
CA MET A 1 21.60 -4.64 15.92
C MET A 1 21.27 -3.18 16.13
N GLY A 2 20.78 -2.49 15.11
CA GLY A 2 20.24 -1.13 15.26
C GLY A 2 19.09 -1.16 16.26
N ARG A 3 19.02 -0.18 17.16
CA ARG A 3 17.84 0.00 18.01
C ARG A 3 16.79 0.70 17.15
N ILE A 4 15.64 0.06 16.98
CA ILE A 4 14.45 0.70 16.40
C ILE A 4 13.97 1.81 17.33
N SER A 5 13.19 2.76 16.80
CA SER A 5 12.59 3.79 17.65
C SER A 5 11.64 3.19 18.70
N ALA A 6 11.46 3.90 19.82
CA ALA A 6 10.50 3.53 20.86
C ALA A 6 9.06 3.48 20.31
N ALA A 7 8.75 4.29 19.30
CA ALA A 7 7.45 4.27 18.63
C ALA A 7 7.25 2.97 17.86
N ALA A 8 8.22 2.56 17.03
CA ALA A 8 8.15 1.29 16.30
C ALA A 8 8.09 0.08 17.24
N GLU A 9 8.88 0.11 18.33
CA GLU A 9 8.81 -0.93 19.36
C GLU A 9 7.41 -1.06 19.95
N GLN A 10 6.79 0.06 20.32
CA GLN A 10 5.43 0.08 20.89
C GLN A 10 4.38 -0.43 19.89
N GLU A 11 4.48 -0.05 18.63
CA GLU A 11 3.58 -0.52 17.57
C GLU A 11 3.70 -2.03 17.35
N ILE A 12 4.93 -2.58 17.36
CA ILE A 12 5.17 -4.03 17.27
C ILE A 12 4.57 -4.75 18.49
N LYS A 13 4.83 -4.28 19.71
CA LYS A 13 4.25 -4.86 20.93
C LYS A 13 2.73 -4.85 20.88
N THR A 14 2.14 -3.75 20.42
CA THR A 14 0.69 -3.61 20.26
C THR A 14 0.13 -4.63 19.26
N LEU A 15 0.79 -4.82 18.10
CA LEU A 15 0.40 -5.85 17.13
C LEU A 15 0.43 -7.26 17.74
N LEU A 16 1.50 -7.60 18.45
CA LEU A 16 1.68 -8.93 19.07
C LEU A 16 0.59 -9.21 20.13
N VAL A 17 0.29 -8.22 20.97
CA VAL A 17 -0.79 -8.32 21.98
C VAL A 17 -2.16 -8.47 21.32
N ASN A 18 -2.43 -7.68 20.29
CA ASN A 18 -3.70 -7.76 19.56
C ASN A 18 -3.87 -9.12 18.89
N TRP A 19 -2.80 -9.65 18.29
CA TRP A 19 -2.81 -11.00 17.71
C TRP A 19 -3.08 -12.07 18.78
N TRP A 20 -2.36 -12.03 19.91
CA TRP A 20 -2.56 -12.98 21.02
C TRP A 20 -3.99 -12.95 21.56
N THR A 21 -4.52 -11.76 21.78
CA THR A 21 -5.89 -11.54 22.28
C THR A 21 -6.91 -12.11 21.31
N ALA A 22 -6.71 -11.91 20.01
CA ALA A 22 -7.60 -12.43 18.99
C ALA A 22 -7.52 -13.97 18.88
N VAL A 23 -6.33 -14.56 19.01
CA VAL A 23 -6.15 -16.03 19.08
C VAL A 23 -6.88 -16.61 20.30
N ASN A 24 -6.71 -16.01 21.48
CA ASN A 24 -7.42 -16.42 22.70
C ASN A 24 -8.94 -16.35 22.53
N THR A 25 -9.43 -15.29 21.89
CA THR A 25 -10.86 -15.12 21.62
C THR A 25 -11.39 -16.22 20.70
N GLN A 26 -10.66 -16.53 19.63
CA GLN A 26 -11.03 -17.59 18.70
C GLN A 26 -10.98 -18.98 19.37
N LEU A 27 -9.97 -19.24 20.20
CA LEU A 27 -9.85 -20.50 20.94
C LEU A 27 -11.04 -20.69 21.89
N ALA A 28 -11.36 -19.67 22.70
CA ALA A 28 -12.49 -19.70 23.61
C ALA A 28 -13.83 -19.93 22.89
N ALA A 29 -13.99 -19.40 21.67
CA ALA A 29 -15.17 -19.63 20.84
C ALA A 29 -15.28 -21.09 20.35
N VAL A 30 -14.14 -21.76 20.07
CA VAL A 30 -14.11 -23.13 19.54
C VAL A 30 -14.21 -24.18 20.66
N THR A 31 -13.55 -23.96 21.80
CA THR A 31 -13.47 -24.97 22.88
C THR A 31 -14.56 -24.84 23.94
N GLY A 32 -15.38 -23.79 23.86
CA GLY A 32 -16.16 -23.30 25.00
C GLY A 32 -15.26 -22.55 25.98
N ALA A 33 -15.82 -21.57 26.69
CA ALA A 33 -15.13 -20.55 27.48
C ALA A 33 -14.16 -21.04 28.60
N SER A 34 -13.99 -22.35 28.75
CA SER A 34 -13.12 -22.99 29.74
C SER A 34 -11.62 -22.96 29.39
N VAL A 35 -11.23 -22.67 28.14
CA VAL A 35 -9.82 -22.58 27.75
C VAL A 35 -9.42 -21.13 27.51
N GLN A 36 -8.62 -20.57 28.41
CA GLN A 36 -7.94 -19.29 28.25
C GLN A 36 -6.43 -19.49 28.40
N ILE A 37 -5.64 -19.02 27.42
CA ILE A 37 -4.16 -19.15 27.45
C ILE A 37 -3.54 -18.11 28.42
N GLY A 38 -4.35 -17.16 28.90
CA GLY A 38 -3.93 -16.11 29.85
C GLY A 38 -3.57 -14.79 29.19
N GLU A 39 -3.05 -13.86 30.00
CA GLU A 39 -2.59 -12.54 29.55
C GLU A 39 -1.43 -12.67 28.54
N ALA A 40 -1.35 -11.73 27.59
CA ALA A 40 -0.30 -11.73 26.58
C ALA A 40 1.07 -11.53 27.24
N PRO A 41 2.01 -12.49 27.14
CA PRO A 41 3.34 -12.31 27.70
C PRO A 41 4.17 -11.44 26.74
N VAL A 42 3.95 -10.12 26.77
CA VAL A 42 4.44 -9.17 25.76
C VAL A 42 5.94 -9.27 25.52
N ASP A 43 6.75 -9.35 26.59
CA ASP A 43 8.21 -9.46 26.46
C ASP A 43 8.64 -10.79 25.84
N VAL A 44 7.90 -11.87 26.11
CA VAL A 44 8.15 -13.19 25.51
C VAL A 44 7.75 -13.17 24.03
N LEU A 45 6.60 -12.59 23.69
CA LEU A 45 6.15 -12.43 22.30
C LEU A 45 7.12 -11.54 21.50
N PHE A 46 7.60 -10.45 22.10
CA PHE A 46 8.58 -9.55 21.48
C PHE A 46 9.96 -10.22 21.34
N GLY A 47 10.35 -11.05 22.30
CA GLY A 47 11.56 -11.88 22.25
C GLY A 47 11.48 -13.08 21.29
N SER A 48 10.27 -13.44 20.84
CA SER A 48 10.07 -14.58 19.92
C SER A 48 10.69 -14.35 18.54
N GLU A 49 10.80 -15.42 17.74
CA GLU A 49 11.33 -15.34 16.38
C GLU A 49 10.55 -14.33 15.52
N ILE A 50 9.21 -14.32 15.60
CA ILE A 50 8.37 -13.36 14.87
C ILE A 50 8.62 -11.93 15.37
N GLY A 51 8.75 -11.73 16.67
CA GLY A 51 9.11 -10.43 17.24
C GLY A 51 10.46 -9.92 16.70
N GLN A 52 11.47 -10.78 16.66
CA GLN A 52 12.79 -10.43 16.10
C GLN A 52 12.75 -10.14 14.59
N ARG A 53 11.91 -10.85 13.83
CA ARG A 53 11.67 -10.57 12.39
C ARG A 53 11.04 -9.19 12.21
N LEU A 54 10.01 -8.86 13.00
CA LEU A 54 9.37 -7.54 12.98
C LEU A 54 10.36 -6.41 13.34
N VAL A 55 11.25 -6.63 14.31
CA VAL A 55 12.30 -5.66 14.67
C VAL A 55 13.25 -5.41 13.49
N ARG A 56 13.70 -6.45 12.77
CA ARG A 56 14.57 -6.27 11.58
C ARG A 56 13.87 -5.56 10.44
N ILE A 57 12.58 -5.85 10.22
CA ILE A 57 11.75 -5.16 9.23
C ILE A 57 11.64 -3.67 9.60
N ALA A 58 11.35 -3.36 10.87
CA ALA A 58 11.23 -1.99 11.34
C ALA A 58 12.55 -1.20 11.22
N ASP A 59 13.69 -1.81 11.56
CA ASP A 59 15.02 -1.20 11.39
C ASP A 59 15.27 -0.75 9.94
N VAL A 60 14.92 -1.62 8.97
CA VAL A 60 15.01 -1.28 7.54
C VAL A 60 14.00 -0.20 7.16
N ALA A 61 12.75 -0.31 7.60
CA ALA A 61 11.71 0.67 7.29
C ALA A 61 12.05 2.09 7.82
N GLU A 62 12.62 2.19 9.02
CA GLU A 62 13.09 3.44 9.60
C GLU A 62 14.33 3.97 8.88
N SER A 63 15.27 3.09 8.50
CA SER A 63 16.43 3.47 7.69
C SER A 63 16.02 4.05 6.34
N ILE A 64 15.02 3.45 5.68
CA ILE A 64 14.44 3.96 4.43
C ILE A 64 13.80 5.33 4.67
N ALA A 65 12.99 5.48 5.72
CA ALA A 65 12.33 6.75 6.03
C ALA A 65 13.36 7.88 6.30
N ALA A 66 14.45 7.55 7.00
CA ALA A 66 15.53 8.49 7.27
C ALA A 66 16.27 8.88 5.98
N ALA A 67 16.55 7.92 5.10
CA ALA A 67 17.18 8.16 3.80
C ALA A 67 16.28 9.02 2.90
N GLU A 68 14.97 8.72 2.83
CA GLU A 68 13.96 9.52 2.11
C GLU A 68 13.94 10.98 2.63
N SER A 69 13.96 11.17 3.94
CA SER A 69 13.96 12.52 4.54
C SER A 69 15.22 13.32 4.21
N LYS A 70 16.34 12.65 3.96
CA LYS A 70 17.61 13.26 3.57
C LYS A 70 17.83 13.31 2.05
N GLN A 71 16.93 12.73 1.28
CA GLN A 71 17.08 12.52 -0.16
C GLN A 71 18.35 11.71 -0.50
N GLU A 72 18.69 10.76 0.36
CA GLU A 72 19.84 9.88 0.20
C GLU A 72 19.41 8.50 -0.31
N ALA A 73 20.29 7.82 -1.03
CA ALA A 73 20.08 6.42 -1.38
C ALA A 73 20.41 5.53 -0.17
N LEU A 74 19.46 4.70 0.26
CA LEU A 74 19.76 3.67 1.24
C LEU A 74 20.60 2.57 0.56
N PRO A 75 21.78 2.20 1.11
CA PRO A 75 22.60 1.16 0.51
C PRO A 75 21.83 -0.15 0.41
N TRP A 76 21.70 -0.63 -0.82
CA TRP A 76 21.06 -1.90 -1.13
C TRP A 76 22.09 -3.03 -1.12
N SER A 77 21.70 -4.21 -0.65
CA SER A 77 22.54 -5.42 -0.76
C SER A 77 21.66 -6.64 -0.96
N ASP A 78 22.05 -7.52 -1.88
CA ASP A 78 21.28 -8.74 -2.22
C ASP A 78 20.96 -9.58 -0.99
N LYS A 79 21.98 -9.79 -0.13
CA LYS A 79 21.84 -10.62 1.07
C LYS A 79 20.85 -10.02 2.08
N ARG A 80 20.89 -8.69 2.30
CA ARG A 80 19.96 -8.03 3.23
C ARG A 80 18.55 -7.99 2.62
N ALA A 81 18.43 -7.71 1.33
CA ALA A 81 17.15 -7.71 0.64
C ALA A 81 16.47 -9.10 0.71
N ALA A 82 17.20 -10.16 0.38
CA ALA A 82 16.69 -11.54 0.47
C ALA A 82 16.27 -11.91 1.90
N GLN A 83 17.05 -11.53 2.91
CA GLN A 83 16.68 -11.76 4.31
C GLN A 83 15.39 -11.00 4.71
N ILE A 84 15.24 -9.76 4.25
CA ILE A 84 14.06 -8.95 4.55
C ILE A 84 12.82 -9.48 3.84
N LEU A 85 12.93 -9.95 2.60
CA LEU A 85 11.82 -10.64 1.92
C LEU A 85 11.39 -11.89 2.70
N ALA A 86 12.34 -12.73 3.10
CA ALA A 86 12.05 -13.92 3.90
C ALA A 86 11.42 -13.56 5.27
N ASP A 87 11.86 -12.48 5.90
CA ASP A 87 11.24 -11.98 7.14
C ASP A 87 9.81 -11.48 6.90
N CYS A 88 9.56 -10.73 5.83
CA CYS A 88 8.22 -10.27 5.46
C CYS A 88 7.28 -11.44 5.14
N GLU A 89 7.72 -12.42 4.37
CA GLU A 89 6.95 -13.62 4.03
C GLU A 89 6.59 -14.44 5.28
N ALA A 90 7.55 -14.63 6.19
CA ALA A 90 7.30 -15.33 7.45
C ALA A 90 6.29 -14.59 8.34
N VAL A 91 6.38 -13.26 8.43
CA VAL A 91 5.41 -12.44 9.17
C VAL A 91 4.03 -12.48 8.52
N GLU A 92 3.93 -12.37 7.19
CA GLU A 92 2.67 -12.49 6.47
C GLU A 92 2.03 -13.88 6.66
N ALA A 93 2.83 -14.95 6.57
CA ALA A 93 2.36 -16.30 6.82
C ALA A 93 1.84 -16.46 8.26
N TRP A 94 2.55 -15.92 9.25
CA TRP A 94 2.11 -15.91 10.65
C TRP A 94 0.81 -15.12 10.86
N LEU A 95 0.67 -13.96 10.23
CA LEU A 95 -0.57 -13.16 10.29
C LEU A 95 -1.76 -13.93 9.72
N ASN A 96 -1.56 -14.65 8.62
CA ASN A 96 -2.61 -15.44 7.94
C ASN A 96 -2.91 -16.80 8.62
N GLN A 97 -2.04 -17.28 9.52
CA GLN A 97 -2.33 -18.43 10.38
C GLN A 97 -3.21 -18.06 11.58
N GLY A 98 -3.27 -16.76 11.90
CA GLY A 98 -4.03 -16.24 13.01
C GLY A 98 -5.51 -16.00 12.70
N PRO A 99 -6.22 -15.32 13.61
CA PRO A 99 -7.65 -14.99 13.45
C PRO A 99 -7.92 -14.00 12.30
N PHE A 100 -6.87 -13.40 11.74
CA PHE A 100 -6.97 -12.41 10.68
C PHE A 100 -7.11 -13.04 9.28
N SER A 101 -8.14 -13.86 9.05
CA SER A 101 -8.51 -14.38 7.71
C SER A 101 -7.43 -15.22 7.00
N THR A 102 -7.80 -15.96 5.96
CA THR A 102 -6.83 -16.62 5.06
C THR A 102 -5.98 -15.61 4.28
N LYS A 103 -6.37 -14.33 4.29
CA LYS A 103 -5.63 -13.23 3.67
C LYS A 103 -5.64 -12.00 4.57
N THR A 104 -4.45 -11.45 4.79
CA THR A 104 -4.24 -10.18 5.51
C THR A 104 -5.13 -9.08 4.89
N PRO A 105 -6.00 -8.43 5.69
CA PRO A 105 -6.96 -7.46 5.18
C PRO A 105 -6.27 -6.20 4.66
N GLU A 106 -6.83 -5.54 3.64
CA GLU A 106 -6.22 -4.35 3.03
C GLU A 106 -5.99 -3.22 4.05
N ALA A 107 -6.90 -3.07 5.02
CA ALA A 107 -6.79 -2.09 6.10
C ALA A 107 -5.50 -2.27 6.94
N PHE A 108 -4.95 -3.48 7.06
CA PHE A 108 -3.71 -3.73 7.79
C PHE A 108 -2.54 -2.93 7.22
N TRP A 109 -2.44 -2.80 5.89
CA TRP A 109 -1.36 -2.07 5.23
C TRP A 109 -1.39 -0.56 5.49
N THR A 110 -2.47 -0.05 6.10
CA THR A 110 -2.59 1.33 6.54
C THR A 110 -2.21 1.54 8.01
N SER A 111 -1.99 0.45 8.76
CA SER A 111 -1.48 0.52 10.13
C SER A 111 0.02 0.85 10.16
N PRO A 112 0.55 1.41 11.27
CA PRO A 112 1.98 1.66 11.42
C PRO A 112 2.85 0.45 11.11
N VAL A 113 2.53 -0.73 11.67
CA VAL A 113 3.32 -1.95 11.42
C VAL A 113 3.15 -2.46 10.00
N GLY A 114 1.92 -2.49 9.47
CA GLY A 114 1.69 -2.90 8.09
C GLY A 114 2.43 -2.02 7.09
N PHE A 115 2.48 -0.71 7.34
CA PHE A 115 3.23 0.21 6.49
C PHE A 115 4.76 0.02 6.60
N MET A 116 5.29 -0.31 7.79
CA MET A 116 6.70 -0.70 7.96
C MET A 116 7.04 -1.95 7.14
N ILE A 117 6.21 -3.00 7.22
CA ILE A 117 6.38 -4.24 6.45
C ILE A 117 6.33 -3.92 4.95
N LEU A 118 5.34 -3.15 4.51
CA LEU A 118 5.18 -2.75 3.12
C LEU A 118 6.43 -2.01 2.60
N ARG A 119 6.91 -1.00 3.34
CA ARG A 119 8.08 -0.21 2.96
C ARG A 119 9.33 -1.08 2.84
N ALA A 120 9.58 -1.95 3.82
CA ALA A 120 10.71 -2.87 3.79
C ALA A 120 10.61 -3.86 2.61
N LYS A 121 9.42 -4.42 2.36
CA LYS A 121 9.16 -5.34 1.25
C LYS A 121 9.36 -4.67 -0.11
N VAL A 122 8.92 -3.43 -0.29
CA VAL A 122 9.10 -2.67 -1.54
C VAL A 122 10.59 -2.41 -1.80
N TRP A 123 11.33 -1.93 -0.80
CA TRP A 123 12.78 -1.75 -0.91
C TRP A 123 13.52 -3.04 -1.24
N ALA A 124 13.13 -4.15 -0.60
CA ALA A 124 13.78 -5.44 -0.83
C ALA A 124 13.52 -5.97 -2.27
N ASN A 125 12.43 -5.55 -2.90
CA ASN A 125 12.13 -5.80 -4.32
C ASN A 125 12.78 -4.78 -5.28
N GLN A 126 13.71 -3.95 -4.80
CA GLN A 126 14.34 -2.87 -5.58
C GLN A 126 13.34 -1.84 -6.14
N ASP A 127 12.21 -1.66 -5.45
CA ASP A 127 11.18 -0.69 -5.81
C ASP A 127 11.11 0.40 -4.72
N GLN A 128 10.33 1.46 -4.99
CA GLN A 128 10.21 2.61 -4.10
C GLN A 128 8.76 3.05 -3.91
N LEU A 129 8.42 3.43 -2.68
CA LEU A 129 7.17 4.13 -2.39
C LEU A 129 7.37 5.64 -2.55
N ILE A 130 6.84 6.19 -3.64
CA ILE A 130 6.91 7.61 -3.97
C ILE A 130 5.64 8.35 -3.52
N THR A 131 5.75 9.66 -3.28
CA THR A 131 4.58 10.51 -3.01
C THR A 131 3.76 10.73 -4.28
N LEU A 132 2.49 11.14 -4.12
CA LEU A 132 1.68 11.54 -5.27
C LEU A 132 2.24 12.75 -6.03
N SER A 133 2.94 13.66 -5.36
CA SER A 133 3.61 14.78 -6.03
C SER A 133 4.74 14.31 -6.93
N ALA A 134 5.62 13.43 -6.43
CA ALA A 134 6.67 12.83 -7.24
C ALA A 134 6.08 12.00 -8.40
N ALA A 135 5.00 11.26 -8.15
CA ALA A 135 4.31 10.51 -9.19
C ALA A 135 3.72 11.42 -10.29
N ALA A 136 3.18 12.58 -9.93
CA ALA A 136 2.68 13.57 -10.88
C ALA A 136 3.80 14.15 -11.74
N GLU A 137 4.94 14.47 -11.13
CA GLU A 137 6.14 14.94 -11.84
C GLU A 137 6.68 13.90 -12.83
N ILE A 138 6.80 12.63 -12.40
CA ILE A 138 7.31 11.53 -13.24
C ILE A 138 6.36 11.21 -14.39
N SER A 139 5.06 11.18 -14.14
CA SER A 139 4.06 10.77 -15.15
C SER A 139 3.56 11.90 -16.06
N GLY A 140 3.80 13.16 -15.68
CA GLY A 140 3.18 14.33 -16.32
C GLY A 140 1.66 14.44 -16.08
N MET A 141 1.07 13.57 -15.26
CA MET A 141 -0.37 13.61 -14.94
C MET A 141 -0.64 14.54 -13.75
N SER A 142 -1.82 15.18 -13.74
CA SER A 142 -2.23 15.98 -12.57
C SER A 142 -2.53 15.09 -11.36
N LEU A 143 -2.36 15.65 -10.15
CA LEU A 143 -2.69 14.98 -8.88
C LEU A 143 -4.15 14.49 -8.84
N SER A 144 -5.07 15.24 -9.46
CA SER A 144 -6.49 14.87 -9.56
C SER A 144 -6.69 13.60 -10.39
N VAL A 145 -6.00 13.50 -11.54
CA VAL A 145 -6.04 12.31 -12.40
C VAL A 145 -5.49 11.10 -11.66
N LEU A 146 -4.32 11.21 -11.02
CA LEU A 146 -3.74 10.11 -10.25
C LEU A 146 -4.66 9.66 -9.10
N SER A 147 -5.22 10.60 -8.35
CA SER A 147 -6.18 10.31 -7.28
C SER A 147 -7.43 9.58 -7.79
N GLN A 148 -7.95 9.98 -8.96
CA GLN A 148 -9.07 9.30 -9.61
C GLN A 148 -8.71 7.88 -10.05
N ARG A 149 -7.51 7.66 -10.61
CA ARG A 149 -7.02 6.32 -10.97
C ARG A 149 -6.94 5.40 -9.77
N MET A 150 -6.44 5.90 -8.63
CA MET A 150 -6.42 5.13 -7.38
C MET A 150 -7.81 4.78 -6.88
N THR A 151 -8.73 5.76 -6.90
CA THR A 151 -10.13 5.55 -6.47
C THR A 151 -10.83 4.51 -7.33
N ARG A 152 -10.44 4.39 -8.61
CA ARG A 152 -10.93 3.37 -9.55
C ARG A 152 -10.20 2.02 -9.45
N GLY A 153 -9.25 1.86 -8.53
CA GLY A 153 -8.44 0.65 -8.38
C GLY A 153 -7.43 0.43 -9.52
N GLN A 154 -7.16 1.44 -10.34
CA GLN A 154 -6.22 1.35 -11.47
C GLN A 154 -4.77 1.64 -11.05
N LEU A 155 -4.56 2.15 -9.84
CA LEU A 155 -3.26 2.43 -9.27
C LEU A 155 -3.32 2.13 -7.76
N PRO A 156 -2.58 1.12 -7.26
CA PRO A 156 -2.54 0.82 -5.84
C PRO A 156 -2.07 2.01 -5.02
N GLY A 157 -2.77 2.26 -3.92
CA GLY A 157 -2.54 3.41 -3.05
C GLY A 157 -2.30 3.00 -1.62
N TYR A 158 -1.16 3.38 -1.07
CA TYR A 158 -0.78 3.04 0.30
C TYR A 158 -0.80 4.30 1.16
N ARG A 159 -1.41 4.22 2.34
CA ARG A 159 -1.45 5.34 3.28
C ARG A 159 -0.29 5.24 4.26
N ASP A 160 0.53 6.27 4.29
CA ASP A 160 1.58 6.48 5.28
C ASP A 160 0.97 6.98 6.59
N PRO A 161 0.99 6.18 7.67
CA PRO A 161 0.39 6.54 8.95
C PRO A 161 1.20 7.62 9.70
N ALA A 162 2.46 7.85 9.35
CA ALA A 162 3.28 8.90 9.96
C ALA A 162 2.86 10.31 9.50
N VAL A 163 2.17 10.43 8.37
CA VAL A 163 1.74 11.72 7.82
C VAL A 163 0.39 12.12 8.41
N LYS A 164 0.40 13.17 9.27
CA LYS A 164 -0.81 13.68 9.94
C LYS A 164 -1.93 14.09 8.98
N ASN A 165 -1.59 14.68 7.83
CA ASN A 165 -2.59 15.07 6.84
C ASN A 165 -2.86 13.92 5.85
N PRO A 166 -4.06 13.31 5.88
CA PRO A 166 -4.38 12.15 5.04
C PRO A 166 -4.34 12.44 3.54
N LYS A 167 -4.48 13.72 3.12
CA LYS A 167 -4.39 14.09 1.71
C LYS A 167 -2.96 13.96 1.15
N HIS A 168 -1.94 14.16 1.98
CA HIS A 168 -0.54 14.09 1.59
C HIS A 168 0.13 12.76 1.95
N GLY A 169 -0.51 11.95 2.80
CA GLY A 169 0.02 10.65 3.22
C GLY A 169 -0.13 9.52 2.20
N ARG A 170 -0.57 9.78 0.97
CA ARG A 170 -0.73 8.72 -0.04
C ARG A 170 0.57 8.48 -0.79
N ARG A 171 0.97 7.22 -0.84
CA ARG A 171 2.15 6.69 -1.53
C ARG A 171 1.75 5.71 -2.62
N VAL A 172 2.57 5.61 -3.65
CA VAL A 172 2.39 4.70 -4.78
C VAL A 172 3.74 4.03 -5.05
N ARG A 173 3.73 2.78 -5.53
CA ARG A 173 4.95 2.11 -6.00
C ARG A 173 5.40 2.69 -7.33
N LEU A 174 6.70 2.89 -7.49
CA LEU A 174 7.27 3.41 -8.73
C LEU A 174 7.02 2.44 -9.89
N SER A 175 7.13 1.13 -9.66
CA SER A 175 6.82 0.10 -10.67
C SER A 175 5.37 0.15 -11.17
N ASP A 176 4.41 0.35 -10.27
CA ASP A 176 2.98 0.43 -10.61
C ASP A 176 2.68 1.68 -11.43
N LEU A 177 3.35 2.80 -11.09
CA LEU A 177 3.26 4.03 -11.88
C LEU A 177 3.81 3.82 -13.30
N HIS A 178 4.97 3.19 -13.45
CA HIS A 178 5.54 2.91 -14.78
C HIS A 178 4.62 2.02 -15.61
N THR A 179 4.04 0.99 -15.01
CA THR A 179 3.05 0.12 -15.67
C THR A 179 1.82 0.91 -16.14
N LEU A 180 1.34 1.85 -15.31
CA LEU A 180 0.23 2.73 -15.67
C LEU A 180 0.59 3.68 -16.83
N ILE A 181 1.81 4.23 -16.85
CA ILE A 181 2.29 5.10 -17.93
C ILE A 181 2.32 4.31 -19.25
N GLN A 182 2.96 3.14 -19.25
CA GLN A 182 3.04 2.26 -20.43
C GLN A 182 1.65 1.92 -20.97
N THR A 183 0.74 1.49 -20.09
CA THR A 183 -0.65 1.16 -20.45
C THR A 183 -1.41 2.34 -21.07
N ASN A 184 -1.09 3.59 -20.71
CA ASN A 184 -1.70 4.77 -21.32
C ASN A 184 -1.02 5.14 -22.65
N THR A 185 0.28 4.93 -22.80
CA THR A 185 1.01 5.17 -24.06
C THR A 185 0.64 4.16 -25.14
N ASP A 186 0.43 2.89 -24.76
CA ASP A 186 0.07 1.82 -25.70
C ASP A 186 -1.40 1.89 -26.17
N ARG A 187 -2.20 2.78 -25.57
CA ARG A 187 -3.50 3.14 -26.15
C ARG A 187 -3.22 3.94 -27.41
N ILE A 188 -3.20 3.23 -28.54
CA ILE A 188 -3.20 3.79 -29.90
C ILE A 188 -4.12 5.01 -29.89
N PRO A 189 -3.65 6.22 -30.28
CA PRO A 189 -4.55 7.35 -30.44
C PRO A 189 -5.66 6.88 -31.37
N PHE A 190 -6.91 6.95 -30.91
CA PHE A 190 -8.06 6.67 -31.76
C PHE A 190 -7.78 7.33 -33.10
N PRO A 191 -7.87 6.60 -34.24
CA PRO A 191 -7.66 7.23 -35.53
C PRO A 191 -8.57 8.44 -35.51
N THR A 192 -7.96 9.62 -35.63
CA THR A 192 -8.67 10.90 -35.72
C THR A 192 -9.78 10.63 -36.69
N THR A 193 -11.02 10.51 -36.20
CA THR A 193 -12.18 10.33 -37.06
C THR A 193 -12.04 11.44 -38.05
N THR A 194 -11.69 11.09 -39.30
CA THR A 194 -11.59 12.05 -40.38
C THR A 194 -12.88 12.81 -40.30
N TYR A 195 -12.79 14.08 -39.91
CA TYR A 195 -13.93 14.98 -39.88
C TYR A 195 -14.43 14.98 -41.32
N LEU A 196 -15.46 14.16 -41.59
CA LEU A 196 -16.29 14.29 -42.77
C LEU A 196 -16.96 15.65 -42.61
N MET A 197 -16.28 16.69 -43.09
CA MET A 197 -16.89 17.99 -43.32
C MET A 197 -18.01 17.84 -44.36
N PRO A 198 -18.83 18.88 -44.49
CA PRO A 198 -20.19 18.97 -43.98
C PRO A 198 -21.17 18.24 -44.92
N GLN A 199 -22.28 17.73 -44.37
CA GLN A 199 -23.43 17.39 -45.21
C GLN A 199 -23.94 18.67 -45.90
N PRO A 200 -24.04 18.70 -47.24
CA PRO A 200 -24.56 19.86 -47.95
C PRO A 200 -26.07 20.03 -47.67
N ASP A 201 -26.44 21.29 -47.45
CA ASP A 201 -27.79 21.87 -47.46
C ASP A 201 -28.97 20.97 -47.05
N ARG A 202 -29.39 21.13 -45.78
CA ARG A 202 -30.80 20.94 -45.45
C ARG A 202 -31.57 22.16 -45.96
N THR A 203 -32.12 22.05 -47.17
CA THR A 203 -33.19 22.93 -47.64
C THR A 203 -34.36 22.87 -46.64
N PRO A 204 -34.83 24.01 -46.10
CA PRO A 204 -36.02 24.00 -45.25
C PRO A 204 -37.25 23.61 -46.08
N ALA A 205 -38.07 22.71 -45.52
CA ALA A 205 -39.32 22.28 -46.13
C ALA A 205 -40.30 23.46 -46.27
N PRO A 206 -41.08 23.54 -47.37
CA PRO A 206 -42.07 24.58 -47.55
C PRO A 206 -43.18 24.48 -46.49
N THR A 207 -43.34 25.52 -45.70
CA THR A 207 -44.49 25.73 -44.81
C THR A 207 -45.77 25.76 -45.62
N SER A 208 -46.67 24.81 -45.38
CA SER A 208 -48.02 24.84 -45.93
C SER A 208 -48.84 25.98 -45.30
N PRO A 209 -49.61 26.75 -46.09
CA PRO A 209 -50.47 27.79 -45.56
C PRO A 209 -51.64 27.17 -44.78
N ARG A 210 -51.90 27.73 -43.59
CA ARG A 210 -53.03 27.35 -42.73
C ARG A 210 -54.28 28.05 -43.25
N THR A 211 -55.21 27.29 -43.82
CA THR A 211 -56.54 27.78 -44.19
C THR A 211 -57.36 28.04 -42.91
N THR A 212 -57.93 29.24 -42.83
CA THR A 212 -58.88 29.71 -41.80
C THR A 212 -60.26 29.11 -41.98
#